data_AF-A0A5C6WX20-F1
#
_entry.id   AF-A0A5C6WX20-F1
#
_cell.length_a   1.000
_cell.length_b   1.000
_cell.length_c   1.000
_cell.angle_alpha   90.00
_cell.angle_beta   90.00
_cell.angle_gamma   90.00
#
_symmetry.space_group_name_H-M   'P 1'
#
loop_
_entity.id
_entity.type
_entity.pdbx_description
1 polymer ?
#
loop_
_entity_poly.entity_id
_entity_poly.type
_entity_poly.pdbx_seq_one_letter_code
_entity_poly.pdbx_strand_id
1 'polypeptide(L)'
;MSDDAVKDRGSRGKPPTSQSGDPTDAAMRRLQAELEERPLRHTQLRPLPSSTIDAQSPDRTDEERGRPRRFRYFDREKGVGLAVLSYCSVLFGVPFFIVPLVLRDNPFSLHHAKAAGAIYLLCYAFVLLATLNCALFLPLALVAYIPALIGIYRASAGVEAGQAALGPLGERIFKWIEVKK
;
A
#
# COMPACT_ATOMS: atom_id res chain seq x y z
N MET A 1 77.39 -17.92 29.44
CA MET A 1 77.42 -16.44 29.36
C MET A 1 76.11 -16.04 28.73
N SER A 2 75.10 -15.52 29.41
CA SER A 2 74.94 -14.91 30.73
C SER A 2 73.47 -15.16 31.14
N ASP A 3 73.19 -15.59 32.36
CA ASP A 3 72.72 -14.78 33.50
C ASP A 3 71.61 -13.77 33.16
N ASP A 4 70.42 -14.01 33.74
CA ASP A 4 69.50 -13.07 34.39
C ASP A 4 68.11 -13.76 34.52
N ALA A 5 67.74 -14.34 35.67
CA ALA A 5 67.25 -13.71 36.90
C ALA A 5 65.90 -12.96 36.75
N VAL A 6 65.12 -12.94 37.84
CA VAL A 6 63.82 -12.27 38.08
C VAL A 6 62.63 -13.24 38.01
N LYS A 7 62.26 -13.91 39.11
CA LYS A 7 61.46 -13.41 40.25
C LYS A 7 59.99 -13.22 39.85
N ASP A 8 59.15 -14.19 40.17
CA ASP A 8 57.73 -13.90 40.34
C ASP A 8 57.18 -14.44 41.66
N ARG A 9 56.55 -13.50 42.36
CA ARG A 9 56.02 -13.63 43.72
C ARG A 9 54.58 -14.08 43.62
N GLY A 10 54.17 -14.86 44.61
CA GLY A 10 52.83 -15.42 44.71
C GLY A 10 51.72 -14.39 44.54
N SER A 11 50.72 -14.77 43.76
CA SER A 11 49.41 -14.14 43.75
C SER A 11 48.44 -15.04 44.52
N ARG A 12 48.03 -14.54 45.68
CA ARG A 12 46.97 -15.08 46.52
C ARG A 12 45.69 -15.27 45.70
N GLY A 13 45.12 -16.47 45.79
CA GLY A 13 43.82 -16.79 45.24
C GLY A 13 42.74 -15.83 45.75
N LYS A 14 41.96 -15.29 44.81
CA LYS A 14 40.64 -14.72 45.09
C LYS A 14 39.61 -15.86 44.98
N PRO A 15 38.65 -15.96 45.91
CA PRO A 15 37.56 -16.91 45.80
C PRO A 15 36.64 -16.54 44.63
N PRO A 16 36.00 -17.53 43.98
CA PRO A 16 35.14 -17.30 42.82
C PRO A 16 33.93 -16.46 43.23
N THR A 17 33.83 -15.29 42.61
CA THR A 17 32.64 -14.45 42.62
C THR A 17 31.48 -15.26 42.05
N SER A 18 30.49 -15.56 42.89
CA SER A 18 29.24 -16.18 42.46
C SER A 18 28.58 -15.26 41.44
N GLN A 19 28.62 -15.67 40.17
CA GLN A 19 27.82 -15.06 39.12
C GLN A 19 26.35 -15.26 39.49
N SER A 20 25.77 -14.22 40.08
CA SER A 20 24.33 -13.99 40.13
C SER A 20 23.87 -13.85 38.68
N GLY A 21 23.61 -14.98 38.04
CA GLY A 21 23.04 -15.05 36.70
C GLY A 21 21.70 -14.34 36.72
N ASP A 22 21.64 -13.22 36.02
CA ASP A 22 20.43 -12.44 35.82
C ASP A 22 19.36 -13.37 35.20
N PRO A 23 18.17 -13.53 35.81
CA PRO A 23 17.15 -14.48 35.35
C PRO A 23 16.71 -14.27 33.89
N THR A 24 16.97 -13.09 33.35
CA THR A 24 16.78 -12.68 31.95
C THR A 24 17.64 -13.50 30.98
N ASP A 25 18.88 -13.84 31.35
CA ASP A 25 19.78 -14.64 30.50
C ASP A 25 19.34 -16.11 30.42
N ALA A 26 18.79 -16.63 31.51
CA ALA A 26 18.24 -17.99 31.53
C ALA A 26 16.97 -18.10 30.66
N ALA A 27 16.14 -17.04 30.63
CA ALA A 27 14.95 -17.00 29.79
C ALA A 27 15.31 -16.88 28.29
N MET A 28 16.29 -16.04 27.94
CA MET A 28 16.74 -15.91 26.56
C MET A 28 17.37 -17.20 26.03
N ARG A 29 18.17 -17.91 26.85
CA ARG A 29 18.76 -19.19 26.43
C ARG A 29 17.71 -20.28 26.20
N ARG A 30 16.60 -20.27 26.94
CA ARG A 30 15.48 -21.19 26.71
C ARG A 30 14.76 -20.90 25.39
N LEU A 31 14.51 -19.63 25.07
CA LEU A 31 13.91 -19.25 23.78
C LEU A 31 14.83 -19.59 22.61
N GLN A 32 16.15 -19.44 22.78
CA GLN A 32 17.13 -19.75 21.76
C GLN A 32 17.21 -21.27 21.49
N ALA A 33 17.20 -22.08 22.55
CA ALA A 33 17.12 -23.54 22.43
C ALA A 33 15.80 -24.01 21.80
N GLU A 34 14.67 -23.37 22.12
CA GLU A 34 13.35 -23.70 21.54
C GLU A 34 13.24 -23.31 20.06
N LEU A 35 13.95 -22.26 19.62
CA LEU A 35 14.06 -21.87 18.22
C LEU A 35 14.94 -22.83 17.41
N GLU A 36 15.98 -23.40 18.03
CA GLU A 36 16.90 -24.32 17.38
C GLU A 36 16.33 -25.74 17.25
N GLU A 37 15.53 -26.18 18.22
CA GLU A 37 14.86 -27.49 18.19
C GLU A 37 13.62 -27.55 17.31
N ARG A 38 13.09 -26.43 16.80
CA ARG A 38 12.08 -26.50 15.74
C ARG A 38 12.79 -26.85 14.43
N PRO A 39 12.75 -28.12 13.99
CA PRO A 39 13.26 -28.44 12.68
C PRO A 39 12.42 -27.58 11.74
N LEU A 40 13.07 -26.91 10.79
CA LEU A 40 12.41 -26.44 9.58
C LEU A 40 11.74 -27.67 8.96
N ARG A 41 10.55 -28.03 9.45
CA ARG A 41 9.57 -28.72 8.66
C ARG A 41 9.45 -27.79 7.49
N HIS A 42 10.09 -28.19 6.40
CA HIS A 42 9.59 -27.89 5.09
C HIS A 42 8.09 -28.02 5.24
N THR A 43 7.44 -26.87 5.38
CA THR A 43 6.09 -26.66 4.94
C THR A 43 6.20 -27.10 3.50
N GLN A 44 6.07 -28.42 3.27
CA GLN A 44 5.59 -28.94 2.04
C GLN A 44 4.36 -28.08 1.84
N LEU A 45 4.50 -27.12 0.94
CA LEU A 45 3.40 -26.47 0.31
C LEU A 45 2.62 -27.68 -0.22
N ARG A 46 1.67 -28.15 0.61
CA ARG A 46 0.59 -29.00 0.18
C ARG A 46 0.19 -28.35 -1.12
N PRO A 47 0.33 -29.01 -2.27
CA PRO A 47 -0.25 -28.50 -3.49
C PRO A 47 -1.70 -28.29 -3.07
N LEU A 48 -2.06 -27.02 -2.87
CA LEU A 48 -3.45 -26.67 -2.77
C LEU A 48 -4.04 -27.37 -3.99
N PRO A 49 -5.09 -28.19 -3.82
CA PRO A 49 -5.80 -28.71 -4.98
C PRO A 49 -5.92 -27.50 -5.90
N SER A 50 -5.48 -27.65 -7.14
CA SER A 50 -5.77 -26.67 -8.16
C SER A 50 -7.28 -26.56 -8.16
N SER A 51 -7.82 -25.71 -7.29
CA SER A 51 -8.93 -24.89 -7.63
C SER A 51 -8.42 -24.20 -8.87
N THR A 52 -8.76 -24.78 -10.02
CA THR A 52 -9.87 -24.21 -10.76
C THR A 52 -10.73 -23.37 -9.81
N ILE A 53 -10.20 -22.19 -9.47
CA ILE A 53 -10.99 -20.99 -9.42
C ILE A 53 -11.45 -20.89 -10.86
N ASP A 54 -12.45 -21.71 -11.18
CA ASP A 54 -13.45 -21.35 -12.13
C ASP A 54 -13.83 -19.95 -11.70
N ALA A 55 -13.45 -19.03 -12.58
CA ALA A 55 -13.75 -17.63 -12.54
C ALA A 55 -15.27 -17.43 -12.68
N GLN A 56 -16.07 -18.10 -11.84
CA GLN A 56 -17.39 -17.66 -11.46
C GLN A 56 -17.22 -16.49 -10.49
N SER A 57 -16.74 -15.37 -11.06
CA SER A 57 -17.12 -14.06 -10.58
C SER A 57 -18.65 -14.06 -10.54
N PRO A 58 -19.28 -14.01 -9.35
CA PRO A 58 -20.72 -13.96 -9.28
C PRO A 58 -21.16 -12.67 -9.97
N ASP A 59 -22.01 -12.82 -10.96
CA ASP A 59 -22.99 -11.80 -11.32
C ASP A 59 -22.40 -10.42 -11.67
N ARG A 60 -21.45 -10.40 -12.63
CA ARG A 60 -21.27 -9.20 -13.45
C ARG A 60 -22.51 -9.08 -14.32
N THR A 61 -23.47 -8.28 -13.85
CA THR A 61 -24.63 -7.80 -14.59
C THR A 61 -24.26 -7.57 -16.06
N ASP A 62 -25.02 -8.21 -16.96
CA ASP A 62 -24.74 -8.28 -18.40
C ASP A 62 -24.68 -6.90 -19.11
N GLU A 63 -24.96 -5.80 -18.40
CA GLU A 63 -24.78 -4.43 -18.90
C GLU A 63 -23.30 -4.05 -19.17
N GLU A 64 -22.31 -4.71 -18.56
CA GLU A 64 -20.89 -4.41 -18.83
C GLU A 64 -20.30 -5.12 -20.07
N ARG A 65 -20.99 -6.12 -20.65
CA ARG A 65 -20.45 -6.90 -21.80
C ARG A 65 -20.37 -6.12 -23.11
N GLY A 66 -21.09 -5.01 -23.23
CA GLY A 66 -21.15 -4.22 -24.46
C GLY A 66 -20.06 -3.15 -24.61
N ARG A 67 -19.31 -2.82 -23.55
CA ARG A 67 -18.29 -1.77 -23.65
C ARG A 67 -16.91 -2.36 -23.98
N PRO A 68 -16.25 -1.90 -25.06
CA PRO A 68 -14.90 -2.34 -25.37
C PRO A 68 -13.99 -2.04 -24.18
N ARG A 69 -13.37 -3.07 -23.61
CA ARG A 69 -12.43 -2.93 -22.49
C ARG A 69 -11.23 -2.12 -22.98
N ARG A 70 -11.16 -0.83 -22.61
CA ARG A 70 -10.08 0.09 -23.05
C ARG A 70 -8.71 -0.32 -22.52
N PHE A 71 -8.66 -0.96 -21.35
CA PHE A 71 -7.42 -1.38 -20.69
C PHE A 71 -7.22 -2.89 -20.73
N ARG A 72 -5.99 -3.31 -21.06
CA ARG A 72 -5.57 -4.73 -21.01
C ARG A 72 -5.58 -5.24 -19.56
N TYR A 73 -5.73 -6.55 -19.41
CA TYR A 73 -5.78 -7.21 -18.10
C TYR A 73 -4.52 -6.93 -17.26
N PHE A 74 -3.35 -7.09 -17.86
CA PHE A 74 -2.05 -6.89 -17.21
C PHE A 74 -1.84 -5.46 -16.67
N ASP A 75 -2.36 -4.46 -17.39
CA ASP A 75 -2.27 -3.06 -16.95
C ASP A 75 -3.11 -2.83 -15.68
N ARG A 76 -4.23 -3.56 -15.52
CA ARG A 76 -5.09 -3.42 -14.34
C ARG A 76 -4.39 -3.96 -13.10
N GLU A 77 -3.92 -5.20 -13.13
CA GLU A 77 -3.32 -5.85 -11.95
C GLU A 77 -2.15 -5.04 -11.40
N LYS A 78 -1.28 -4.52 -12.27
CA LYS A 78 -0.15 -3.67 -11.86
C LYS A 78 -0.58 -2.27 -11.41
N GLY A 79 -1.67 -1.74 -11.97
CA GLY A 79 -2.11 -0.36 -11.78
C GLY A 79 -3.12 -0.16 -10.65
N VAL A 80 -3.80 -1.21 -10.16
CA VAL A 80 -4.89 -1.09 -9.16
C VAL A 80 -4.42 -0.41 -7.88
N GLY A 81 -3.26 -0.80 -7.34
CA GLY A 81 -2.74 -0.20 -6.11
C GLY A 81 -2.53 1.32 -6.23
N LEU A 82 -1.89 1.76 -7.32
CA LEU A 82 -1.68 3.19 -7.60
C LEU A 82 -2.99 3.92 -7.92
N ALA A 83 -3.94 3.26 -8.58
CA ALA A 83 -5.26 3.82 -8.86
C ALA A 83 -6.02 4.09 -7.56
N VAL A 84 -6.09 3.12 -6.64
CA VAL A 84 -6.74 3.28 -5.32
C VAL A 84 -6.03 4.37 -4.51
N LEU A 85 -4.69 4.32 -4.44
CA LEU A 85 -3.89 5.32 -3.73
C LEU A 85 -4.14 6.75 -4.26
N SER A 86 -4.38 6.89 -5.57
CA SER A 86 -4.72 8.18 -6.16
C SER A 86 -6.00 8.75 -5.58
N TYR A 87 -7.05 7.96 -5.36
CA TYR A 87 -8.29 8.45 -4.75
C TYR A 87 -8.18 8.70 -3.24
N CYS A 88 -7.28 7.99 -2.54
CA CYS A 88 -6.99 8.29 -1.13
C CYS A 88 -6.50 9.74 -0.96
N SER A 89 -5.96 10.37 -2.01
CA SER A 89 -5.59 11.79 -1.97
C SER A 89 -6.72 12.72 -1.55
N VAL A 90 -7.95 12.43 -2.00
CA VAL A 90 -9.13 13.23 -1.69
C VAL A 90 -9.53 13.06 -0.23
N LEU A 91 -9.41 11.83 0.30
CA LEU A 91 -9.79 11.52 1.68
C LEU A 91 -8.86 12.15 2.71
N PHE A 92 -7.55 12.10 2.44
CA PHE A 92 -6.52 12.60 3.36
C PHE A 92 -6.07 14.03 3.06
N GLY A 93 -6.54 14.64 1.98
CA GLY A 93 -6.14 15.98 1.55
C GLY A 93 -4.71 16.09 0.99
N VAL A 94 -3.99 14.97 0.82
CA VAL A 94 -2.62 14.93 0.30
C VAL A 94 -2.63 14.53 -1.17
N PRO A 95 -1.95 15.22 -2.10
CA PRO A 95 -2.12 15.01 -3.55
C PRO A 95 -1.37 13.77 -4.11
N PHE A 96 -1.63 12.57 -3.58
CA PHE A 96 -1.00 11.32 -4.04
C PHE A 96 -1.21 10.98 -5.51
N PHE A 97 -2.29 11.50 -6.12
CA PHE A 97 -2.59 11.32 -7.54
C PHE A 97 -1.49 11.88 -8.47
N ILE A 98 -0.63 12.78 -7.97
CA ILE A 98 0.52 13.32 -8.72
C ILE A 98 1.51 12.22 -9.09
N VAL A 99 1.71 11.20 -8.23
CA VAL A 99 2.70 10.13 -8.47
C VAL A 99 2.44 9.40 -9.80
N PRO A 100 1.25 8.80 -10.03
CA PRO A 100 0.94 8.18 -11.32
C PRO A 100 0.84 9.18 -12.49
N LEU A 101 0.51 10.47 -12.25
CA LEU A 101 0.54 11.50 -13.31
C LEU A 101 1.95 11.83 -13.80
N VAL A 102 2.96 11.71 -12.93
CA VAL A 102 4.37 11.95 -13.26
C VAL A 102 5.00 10.69 -13.84
N LEU A 103 4.79 9.53 -13.22
CA LEU A 103 5.35 8.25 -13.66
C LEU A 103 4.82 7.86 -15.05
N ARG A 104 3.50 7.94 -15.26
CA ARG A 104 2.84 7.62 -16.54
C ARG A 104 3.14 6.22 -17.09
N ASP A 105 3.62 5.30 -16.26
CA ASP A 105 4.05 3.96 -16.68
C ASP A 105 2.87 3.04 -17.01
N ASN A 106 1.69 3.31 -16.44
CA ASN A 106 0.54 2.43 -16.55
C ASN A 106 -0.74 3.19 -16.94
N PRO A 107 -1.39 2.85 -18.08
CA PRO A 107 -2.54 3.58 -18.60
C PRO A 107 -3.75 3.54 -17.68
N PHE A 108 -3.97 2.42 -16.99
CA PHE A 108 -5.09 2.24 -16.07
C PHE A 108 -4.93 3.14 -14.84
N SER A 109 -3.75 3.09 -14.20
CA SER A 109 -3.45 3.96 -13.07
C SER A 109 -3.51 5.44 -13.44
N LEU A 110 -3.03 5.80 -14.64
CA LEU A 110 -3.05 7.18 -15.14
C LEU A 110 -4.48 7.68 -15.33
N HIS A 111 -5.37 6.86 -15.88
CA HIS A 111 -6.77 7.21 -16.06
C HIS A 111 -7.46 7.52 -14.71
N HIS A 112 -7.26 6.66 -13.72
CA HIS A 112 -7.79 6.88 -12.37
C HIS A 112 -7.12 8.06 -11.66
N ALA A 113 -5.83 8.30 -11.88
CA ALA A 113 -5.11 9.45 -11.34
C ALA A 113 -5.67 10.77 -11.87
N LYS A 114 -5.99 10.86 -13.16
CA LYS A 114 -6.65 12.04 -13.75
C LYS A 114 -8.04 12.27 -13.16
N ALA A 115 -8.82 11.19 -12.99
CA ALA A 115 -10.15 11.26 -12.37
C ALA A 115 -10.06 11.71 -10.90
N ALA A 116 -9.14 11.13 -10.12
CA ALA A 116 -8.87 11.53 -8.75
C ALA A 116 -8.40 12.99 -8.66
N GLY A 117 -7.53 13.44 -9.57
CA GLY A 117 -7.11 14.84 -9.65
C GLY A 117 -8.27 15.80 -9.93
N ALA A 118 -9.22 15.43 -10.79
CA ALA A 118 -10.42 16.23 -11.04
C ALA A 118 -11.30 16.34 -9.79
N ILE A 119 -11.50 15.23 -9.08
CA ILE A 119 -12.24 15.22 -7.80
C ILE A 119 -11.51 16.07 -6.76
N TYR A 120 -10.18 15.97 -6.68
CA TYR A 120 -9.37 16.74 -5.73
C TYR A 120 -9.49 18.24 -5.98
N LEU A 121 -9.40 18.69 -7.25
CA LEU A 121 -9.61 20.09 -7.61
C LEU A 121 -11.03 20.57 -7.29
N LEU A 122 -12.05 19.74 -7.55
CA LEU A 122 -13.43 20.04 -7.19
C LEU A 122 -13.61 20.17 -5.67
N CYS A 123 -13.03 19.25 -4.90
CA CYS A 123 -13.04 19.28 -3.44
C CYS A 123 -12.36 20.55 -2.92
N TYR A 124 -11.22 20.94 -3.50
CA TYR A 124 -10.53 22.16 -3.13
C TYR A 124 -11.35 23.43 -3.43
N ALA A 125 -12.01 23.48 -4.59
CA ALA A 125 -12.92 24.58 -4.94
C ALA A 125 -14.10 24.68 -3.94
N PHE A 126 -14.63 23.54 -3.50
CA PHE A 126 -15.68 23.50 -2.47
C PHE A 126 -15.20 23.93 -1.09
N VAL A 127 -13.99 23.55 -0.68
CA VAL A 127 -13.37 24.04 0.56
C VAL A 127 -13.21 25.55 0.51
N LEU A 128 -12.72 26.11 -0.60
CA LEU A 128 -12.63 27.55 -0.79
C LEU A 128 -14.01 28.22 -0.71
N LEU A 129 -15.04 27.65 -1.34
CA LEU A 129 -16.40 28.18 -1.27
C LEU A 129 -16.97 28.13 0.17
N ALA A 130 -16.66 27.07 0.93
CA ALA A 130 -17.05 26.93 2.32
C ALA A 130 -16.38 27.96 3.25
N THR A 131 -15.22 28.52 2.87
CA THR A 131 -14.62 29.65 3.62
C THR A 131 -15.49 30.91 3.58
N LEU A 132 -16.33 31.07 2.55
CA LEU A 132 -17.27 32.19 2.46
C LEU A 132 -18.51 31.95 3.32
N ASN A 133 -18.89 30.69 3.53
CA ASN A 133 -20.03 30.31 4.35
C ASN A 133 -19.82 28.92 4.98
N CYS A 134 -19.54 28.91 6.29
CA CYS A 134 -19.29 27.69 7.06
C CYS A 134 -20.45 26.69 7.01
N ALA A 135 -21.70 27.15 6.83
CA ALA A 135 -22.86 26.27 6.73
C ALA A 135 -22.82 25.37 5.47
N LEU A 136 -22.06 25.77 4.44
CA LEU A 136 -21.89 24.99 3.22
C LEU A 136 -20.82 23.90 3.34
N PHE A 137 -20.00 23.89 4.39
CA PHE A 137 -18.89 22.96 4.51
C PHE A 137 -19.34 21.50 4.45
N LEU A 138 -20.26 21.11 5.33
CA LEU A 138 -20.73 19.72 5.43
C LEU A 138 -21.41 19.22 4.13
N PRO A 139 -22.39 19.93 3.54
CA PRO A 139 -23.02 19.43 2.31
C PRO A 139 -22.04 19.37 1.14
N LEU A 140 -21.16 20.36 0.97
CA LEU A 140 -20.17 20.35 -0.11
C LEU A 140 -19.11 19.26 0.09
N ALA A 141 -18.67 19.02 1.32
CA ALA A 141 -17.77 17.92 1.65
C ALA A 141 -18.41 16.58 1.25
N LEU A 142 -19.65 16.30 1.65
CA LEU A 142 -20.33 15.06 1.28
C LEU A 142 -20.43 14.87 -0.24
N VAL A 143 -20.78 15.92 -0.99
CA VAL A 143 -20.86 15.88 -2.45
C VAL A 143 -19.50 15.59 -3.09
N ALA A 144 -18.41 16.12 -2.56
CA ALA A 144 -17.05 15.83 -3.06
C ALA A 144 -16.55 14.43 -2.69
N TYR A 145 -16.93 13.90 -1.51
CA TYR A 145 -16.45 12.60 -1.03
C TYR A 145 -17.10 11.42 -1.75
N ILE A 146 -18.38 11.52 -2.15
CA ILE A 146 -19.11 10.42 -2.82
C ILE A 146 -18.38 9.95 -4.12
N PRO A 147 -18.01 10.84 -5.07
CA PRO A 147 -17.25 10.44 -6.25
C PRO A 147 -15.92 9.76 -5.95
N ALA A 148 -15.22 10.17 -4.87
CA ALA A 148 -13.97 9.56 -4.46
C ALA A 148 -14.16 8.11 -4.00
N LEU A 149 -15.20 7.85 -3.18
CA LEU A 149 -15.53 6.49 -2.73
C LEU A 149 -15.93 5.59 -3.90
N ILE A 150 -16.74 6.10 -4.84
CA ILE A 150 -17.10 5.37 -6.07
C ILE A 150 -15.84 5.08 -6.88
N GLY A 151 -14.91 6.04 -6.97
CA GLY A 151 -13.62 5.88 -7.63
C GLY A 151 -12.76 4.76 -7.02
N ILE A 152 -12.65 4.71 -5.69
CA ILE A 152 -11.94 3.66 -4.96
C ILE A 152 -12.56 2.29 -5.25
N TYR A 153 -13.89 2.17 -5.11
CA TYR A 153 -14.59 0.92 -5.38
C TYR A 153 -14.35 0.43 -6.81
N ARG A 154 -14.51 1.29 -7.80
CA ARG A 154 -14.32 0.94 -9.21
C ARG A 154 -12.86 0.60 -9.54
N ALA A 155 -11.90 1.36 -9.00
CA ALA A 155 -10.49 1.08 -9.16
C ALA A 155 -10.12 -0.29 -8.56
N SER A 156 -10.65 -0.61 -7.37
CA SER A 156 -10.44 -1.89 -6.70
C SER A 156 -11.06 -3.08 -7.47
N ALA A 157 -12.17 -2.85 -8.16
CA ALA A 157 -12.80 -3.82 -9.05
C ALA A 157 -12.11 -3.94 -10.43
N GLY A 158 -11.06 -3.16 -10.69
CA GLY A 158 -10.38 -3.11 -11.98
C GLY A 158 -11.27 -2.58 -13.11
N VAL A 159 -12.24 -1.72 -12.78
CA VAL A 159 -13.18 -1.07 -13.71
C VAL A 159 -12.76 0.38 -13.90
N GLU A 160 -12.95 0.93 -15.11
CA GLU A 160 -12.70 2.35 -15.38
C GLU A 160 -13.45 3.25 -14.39
N ALA A 161 -12.97 4.46 -14.14
CA ALA A 161 -13.60 5.40 -13.21
C ALA A 161 -15.06 5.73 -13.57
N GLY A 162 -15.35 5.86 -14.88
CA GLY A 162 -16.65 6.22 -15.43
C GLY A 162 -17.15 7.61 -14.99
N GLN A 163 -18.40 7.94 -15.31
CA GLN A 163 -18.95 9.28 -15.09
C GLN A 163 -19.14 9.63 -13.61
N ALA A 164 -19.58 8.67 -12.80
CA ALA A 164 -19.84 8.89 -11.37
C ALA A 164 -18.58 9.23 -10.57
N ALA A 165 -17.41 8.75 -10.99
CA ALA A 165 -16.11 9.13 -10.40
C ALA A 165 -15.36 10.16 -11.26
N LEU A 166 -16.08 10.96 -12.07
CA LEU A 166 -15.55 12.06 -12.88
C LEU A 166 -14.43 11.67 -13.88
N GLY A 167 -14.42 10.42 -14.35
CA GLY A 167 -13.44 9.92 -15.30
C GLY A 167 -13.32 10.76 -16.58
N PRO A 168 -14.42 11.00 -17.33
CA PRO A 168 -14.39 11.83 -18.53
C PRO A 168 -13.96 13.28 -18.27
N LEU A 169 -14.28 13.83 -17.10
CA LEU A 169 -13.87 15.19 -16.74
C LEU A 169 -12.36 15.23 -16.47
N GLY A 170 -11.83 14.25 -15.74
CA GLY A 170 -10.38 14.09 -15.52
C GLY A 170 -9.61 13.98 -16.83
N GLU A 171 -10.09 13.21 -17.80
CA GLU A 171 -9.46 13.13 -19.12
C GLU A 171 -9.48 14.44 -19.90
N ARG A 172 -10.53 15.26 -19.73
CA ARG A 172 -10.59 16.60 -20.35
C ARG A 172 -9.62 17.58 -19.69
N ILE A 173 -9.58 17.61 -18.36
CA ILE A 173 -8.70 18.51 -17.59
C ILE A 173 -7.24 18.16 -17.85
N PHE A 174 -6.91 16.87 -17.84
CA PHE A 174 -5.54 16.36 -17.99
C PHE A 174 -5.29 15.75 -19.37
N LYS A 175 -5.89 16.32 -20.42
CA LYS A 175 -5.77 15.81 -21.80
C LYS A 175 -4.31 15.74 -22.26
N TRP A 176 -3.48 16.68 -21.84
CA TRP A 176 -2.09 16.83 -22.22
C TRP A 176 -1.14 15.78 -21.61
N ILE A 177 -1.63 14.98 -20.66
CA ILE A 177 -0.85 13.98 -19.93
C ILE A 177 -1.14 12.62 -20.55
N GLU A 178 -0.28 12.17 -21.45
CA GLU A 178 -0.36 10.85 -22.09
C GLU A 178 0.64 9.86 -21.47
N VAL A 179 0.40 8.58 -21.69
CA VAL A 179 1.30 7.48 -21.27
C VAL A 179 2.65 7.65 -21.96
N LYS A 180 3.75 7.48 -21.22
CA LYS A 180 5.09 7.54 -21.80
C LYS A 180 5.29 6.28 -22.68
N LYS A 181 5.51 6.50 -23.98
CA LYS A 181 5.83 5.41 -24.92
C LYS A 181 7.26 4.92 -24.71
#